data_AF-A0A1L7NMF8-F1
#
_entry.id   AF-A0A1L7NMF8-F1
#
_cell.length_a   1.000
_cell.length_b   1.000
_cell.length_c   1.000
_cell.angle_alpha   90.00
_cell.angle_beta   90.00
_cell.angle_gamma   90.00
#
_symmetry.space_group_name_H-M   'P 1'
#
loop_
_entity.id
_entity.type
_entity.pdbx_description
1 polymer ?
#
loop_
_entity_poly.entity_id
_entity_poly.type
_entity_poly.pdbx_seq_one_letter_code
_entity_poly.pdbx_strand_id
1 'polypeptide(L)'
;MLTVAQILAGAPLDAFIRHAGVHDLASFGQWLEMRRAESVRLQARFALEKRDDDELYEWVIAHAAAFSEVAINFRAASNEGDQISHALSLEPATTSDTIQ
;
A
#
# COMPACT_ATOMS: atom_id res chain seq x y z
N MET A 1 2.60 26.11 -12.80
CA MET A 1 1.36 25.33 -12.57
C MET A 1 1.41 24.12 -13.49
N LEU A 2 1.34 22.91 -12.92
CA LEU A 2 1.23 21.67 -13.69
C LEU A 2 -0.24 21.47 -14.10
N THR A 3 -0.48 20.91 -15.29
CA THR A 3 -1.84 20.52 -15.71
C THR A 3 -2.28 19.24 -15.01
N VAL A 4 -3.59 18.98 -14.94
CA VAL A 4 -4.13 17.72 -14.41
C VAL A 4 -3.53 16.51 -15.14
N ALA A 5 -3.36 16.59 -16.46
CA ALA A 5 -2.70 15.55 -17.24
C ALA A 5 -1.23 15.33 -16.83
N GLN A 6 -0.49 16.40 -16.51
CA GLN A 6 0.90 16.31 -16.03
C GLN A 6 1.01 15.75 -14.61
N ILE A 7 -0.02 15.93 -13.78
CA ILE A 7 -0.10 15.32 -12.45
C ILE A 7 -0.35 13.81 -12.56
N LEU A 8 -1.16 13.39 -13.55
CA LEU A 8 -1.55 11.99 -13.74
C LEU A 8 -0.55 11.16 -14.55
N ALA A 9 0.31 11.77 -15.35
CA ALA A 9 1.27 11.07 -16.20
C ALA A 9 2.50 10.52 -15.46
N GLY A 10 2.55 10.66 -14.13
CA GLY A 10 3.76 10.47 -13.34
C GLY A 10 4.61 11.75 -13.37
N ALA A 11 4.99 12.25 -12.20
CA ALA A 11 5.69 13.52 -12.08
C ALA A 11 7.21 13.30 -11.98
N PRO A 12 8.03 14.24 -12.47
CA PRO A 12 9.46 14.28 -12.16
C PRO A 12 9.75 14.26 -10.64
N LEU A 13 8.78 14.67 -9.83
CA LEU A 13 8.83 14.64 -8.37
C LEU A 13 8.70 13.22 -7.79
N ASP A 14 8.16 12.26 -8.53
CA ASP A 14 7.93 10.91 -8.02
C ASP A 14 9.23 10.22 -7.60
N ALA A 15 10.34 10.53 -8.29
CA ALA A 15 11.67 10.05 -7.93
C ALA A 15 12.15 10.58 -6.56
N PHE A 16 11.70 11.76 -6.15
CA PHE A 16 12.01 12.38 -4.86
C PHE A 16 11.01 12.01 -3.77
N ILE A 17 9.77 11.68 -4.15
CA ILE A 17 8.72 11.24 -3.23
C ILE A 17 8.87 9.76 -2.88
N ARG A 18 9.29 8.93 -3.85
CA ARG A 18 9.54 7.50 -3.63
C ARG A 18 10.56 7.32 -2.52
N HIS A 19 10.19 6.56 -1.50
CA HIS A 19 11.11 6.21 -0.44
C HIS A 19 12.26 5.37 -0.98
N ALA A 20 13.49 5.76 -0.66
CA ALA A 20 14.71 5.17 -1.23
C ALA A 20 14.81 3.66 -0.99
N GLY A 21 14.24 3.13 0.11
CA GLY A 21 14.26 1.70 0.43
C GLY A 21 13.13 0.86 -0.19
N VAL A 22 12.26 1.44 -1.03
CA VAL A 22 11.17 0.70 -1.69
C VAL A 22 11.61 0.32 -3.10
N HIS A 23 11.90 -0.95 -3.33
CA HIS A 23 12.46 -1.48 -4.58
C HIS A 23 11.60 -2.55 -5.26
N ASP A 24 10.74 -3.20 -4.50
CA ASP A 24 9.85 -4.29 -4.91
C ASP A 24 8.57 -4.28 -4.06
N LEU A 25 7.63 -5.20 -4.33
CA LEU A 25 6.37 -5.27 -3.60
C LEU A 25 6.56 -5.63 -2.11
N ALA A 26 7.57 -6.44 -1.78
CA ALA A 26 7.83 -6.83 -0.40
C ALA A 26 8.30 -5.63 0.44
N SER A 27 9.28 -4.88 -0.06
CA SER A 27 9.78 -3.64 0.56
C SER A 27 8.72 -2.53 0.56
N PHE A 28 7.85 -2.46 -0.45
CA PHE A 28 6.69 -1.58 -0.44
C PHE A 28 5.71 -1.93 0.70
N GLY A 29 5.39 -3.22 0.87
CA GLY A 29 4.53 -3.69 1.96
C GLY A 29 5.10 -3.35 3.34
N GLN A 30 6.41 -3.52 3.53
CA GLN A 30 7.10 -3.14 4.77
C GLN A 30 7.00 -1.63 5.02
N TRP A 31 7.32 -0.81 4.03
CA TRP A 31 7.23 0.65 4.14
C TRP A 31 5.80 1.10 4.46
N LEU A 32 4.81 0.51 3.79
CA LEU A 32 3.40 0.84 3.98
C LEU A 32 2.93 0.54 5.41
N GLU A 33 3.35 -0.58 5.98
CA GLU A 33 2.99 -0.91 7.36
C GLU A 33 3.70 -0.03 8.39
N MET A 34 4.96 0.35 8.13
CA MET A 34 5.64 1.36 8.94
C MET A 34 4.88 2.69 8.94
N ARG A 35 4.46 3.14 7.75
CA ARG A 35 3.77 4.42 7.58
C ARG A 35 2.39 4.42 8.22
N ARG A 36 1.63 3.34 8.05
CA ARG A 36 0.37 3.12 8.77
C ARG A 36 0.57 3.16 10.28
N ALA A 37 1.56 2.43 10.80
CA ALA A 37 1.81 2.38 12.24
C ALA A 37 2.19 3.75 12.82
N GLU A 38 2.97 4.55 12.09
CA GLU A 38 3.28 5.93 12.46
C GLU A 38 2.02 6.81 12.51
N SER A 39 1.21 6.81 11.45
CA SER A 39 0.00 7.63 11.38
C SER A 39 -1.04 7.26 12.45
N VAL A 40 -1.22 5.96 12.72
CA VAL A 40 -2.14 5.50 13.78
C VAL A 40 -1.65 5.92 15.17
N ARG A 41 -0.34 5.84 15.45
CA ARG A 41 0.22 6.34 16.72
C ARG A 41 0.02 7.84 16.88
N LEU A 42 0.20 8.60 15.79
CA LEU A 42 -0.01 10.04 15.78
C LEU A 42 -1.48 10.40 16.04
N GLN A 43 -2.41 9.72 15.37
CA GLN A 43 -3.84 9.85 15.64
C GLN A 43 -4.17 9.54 17.10
N ALA A 44 -3.66 8.43 17.64
CA ALA A 44 -3.89 8.05 19.03
C ALA A 44 -3.39 9.14 20.00
N ARG A 45 -2.23 9.74 19.73
CA ARG A 45 -1.72 10.86 20.54
C ARG A 45 -2.66 12.05 20.53
N PHE A 46 -3.13 12.50 19.37
CA PHE A 46 -4.06 13.62 19.26
C PHE A 46 -5.37 13.33 20.00
N ALA A 47 -5.89 12.11 19.89
CA ALA A 47 -7.11 11.70 20.60
C ALA A 47 -6.92 11.71 22.13
N LEU A 48 -5.78 11.22 22.63
CA LEU A 48 -5.46 11.22 24.06
C LEU A 48 -5.25 12.63 24.62
N GLU A 49 -4.64 13.50 23.84
CA GLU A 49 -4.39 14.91 24.19
C GLU A 49 -5.63 15.80 23.99
N LYS A 50 -6.73 15.27 23.43
CA LYS A 50 -7.96 16.02 23.10
C LYS A 50 -7.68 17.26 22.24
N ARG A 51 -6.93 17.04 21.16
CA ARG A 51 -6.50 18.07 20.20
C ARG A 51 -7.37 18.09 18.95
N ASP A 52 -8.68 17.93 19.12
CA ASP A 52 -9.66 17.97 18.03
C ASP A 52 -9.85 19.38 17.45
N ASP A 53 -9.42 20.43 18.17
CA ASP A 53 -9.40 21.82 17.73
C ASP A 53 -8.09 22.23 17.02
N ASP A 54 -7.09 21.34 16.99
CA ASP A 54 -5.79 21.59 16.37
C ASP A 54 -5.90 21.59 14.84
N GLU A 55 -5.27 22.56 14.19
CA GLU A 55 -5.30 22.69 12.72
C GLU A 55 -4.78 21.46 11.97
N LEU A 56 -3.94 20.65 12.62
CA LEU A 56 -3.39 19.41 12.06
C LEU A 56 -4.28 18.19 12.30
N TYR A 57 -5.31 18.28 13.14
CA TYR A 57 -6.13 17.13 13.53
C TYR A 57 -6.71 16.40 12.31
N GLU A 58 -7.41 17.13 11.44
CA GLU A 58 -8.00 16.56 10.23
C GLU A 58 -6.96 15.95 9.29
N TRP A 59 -5.79 16.59 9.18
CA TRP A 59 -4.67 16.05 8.39
C TRP A 59 -4.19 14.71 8.96
N VAL A 60 -4.04 14.61 10.29
CA VAL A 60 -3.62 13.38 10.96
C VAL A 60 -4.65 12.26 10.77
N ILE A 61 -5.94 12.55 10.95
CA ILE A 61 -7.02 11.58 10.77
C ILE A 61 -7.06 11.08 9.32
N ALA A 62 -7.00 11.98 8.34
CA ALA A 62 -7.02 11.63 6.93
C ALA A 62 -5.82 10.73 6.54
N HIS A 63 -4.61 11.03 7.03
CA HIS A 63 -3.43 10.22 6.75
C HIS A 63 -3.51 8.83 7.40
N ALA A 64 -3.98 8.75 8.65
CA ALA A 64 -4.18 7.47 9.32
C ALA A 64 -5.21 6.60 8.60
N ALA A 65 -6.30 7.18 8.11
CA ALA A 65 -7.31 6.49 7.33
C ALA A 65 -6.74 6.00 5.99
N ALA A 66 -6.11 6.89 5.22
CA ALA A 66 -5.56 6.56 3.90
C ALA A 66 -4.52 5.43 3.96
N PHE A 67 -3.53 5.51 4.85
CA PHE A 67 -2.53 4.45 4.98
C PHE A 67 -3.13 3.15 5.54
N SER A 68 -4.14 3.22 6.40
CA SER A 68 -4.83 2.03 6.88
C SER A 68 -5.57 1.29 5.78
N GLU A 69 -6.33 2.01 4.96
CA GLU A 69 -7.07 1.44 3.83
C GLU A 69 -6.11 0.77 2.84
N VAL A 70 -5.07 1.48 2.40
CA VAL A 70 -4.13 0.96 1.42
C VAL A 70 -3.38 -0.26 1.97
N ALA A 71 -2.93 -0.24 3.23
CA ALA A 71 -2.26 -1.39 3.86
C ALA A 71 -3.14 -2.62 3.97
N ILE A 72 -4.42 -2.45 4.31
CA ILE A 72 -5.38 -3.55 4.42
C ILE A 72 -5.61 -4.19 3.05
N ASN A 73 -5.88 -3.38 2.03
CA ASN A 73 -6.10 -3.87 0.68
C ASN A 73 -4.83 -4.48 0.07
N PHE A 74 -3.66 -3.89 0.34
CA PHE A 74 -2.38 -4.44 -0.11
C PHE A 74 -2.12 -5.83 0.46
N ARG A 75 -2.38 -6.05 1.76
CA ARG A 75 -2.27 -7.39 2.38
C ARG A 75 -3.25 -8.38 1.77
N ALA A 76 -4.51 -7.98 1.55
CA ALA A 76 -5.50 -8.85 0.94
C ALA A 76 -5.05 -9.31 -0.45
N ALA A 77 -4.62 -8.36 -1.29
CA ALA A 77 -4.12 -8.65 -2.63
C ALA A 77 -2.84 -9.50 -2.63
N SER A 78 -1.91 -9.25 -1.70
CA SER A 78 -0.66 -10.03 -1.59
C SER A 78 -0.93 -11.48 -1.19
N ASN A 79 -1.82 -11.70 -0.21
CA ASN A 79 -2.19 -13.04 0.24
C ASN A 79 -2.97 -13.82 -0.84
N GLU A 80 -3.77 -13.15 -1.66
CA GLU A 80 -4.47 -13.76 -2.79
C GLU A 80 -3.49 -14.11 -3.93
N GLY A 81 -2.52 -13.23 -4.21
CA GLY A 81 -1.44 -13.50 -5.17
C GLY A 81 -0.58 -14.71 -4.79
N ASP A 82 -0.29 -14.90 -3.51
CA ASP A 82 0.43 -16.08 -3.00
C ASP A 82 -0.39 -17.37 -3.20
N GLN A 83 -1.69 -17.32 -2.92
CA GLN A 83 -2.60 -18.46 -3.12
C GLN A 83 -2.73 -18.86 -4.59
N ILE A 84 -2.84 -17.87 -5.49
CA ILE A 84 -2.89 -18.11 -6.95
C ILE A 84 -1.58 -18.69 -7.46
N SER A 85 -0.44 -18.15 -7.03
CA SER A 85 0.89 -18.65 -7.41
C SER A 85 1.10 -20.10 -6.95
N HIS A 86 0.64 -20.42 -5.74
CA HIS A 86 0.67 -21.77 -5.20
C HIS A 86 -0.27 -22.73 -5.97
N ALA A 87 -1.49 -22.29 -6.30
CA ALA A 87 -2.44 -23.08 -7.09
C ALA A 87 -1.92 -23.39 -8.51
N LEU A 88 -1.31 -22.40 -9.17
CA LEU A 88 -0.68 -22.58 -10.49
C LEU A 88 0.57 -23.48 -10.46
N SER A 89 1.27 -23.53 -9.33
CA SER A 89 2.43 -24.43 -9.14
C SER A 89 2.03 -25.88 -8.90
N LEU A 90 0.75 -26.14 -8.60
CA LEU A 90 0.21 -27.46 -8.29
C LEU A 90 -0.56 -28.11 -9.45
N GLU A 91 -0.76 -27.43 -10.58
CA GLU A 91 -1.36 -28.02 -11.79
C GLU A 91 -0.33 -28.97 -12.45
N PRO A 92 -0.53 -30.30 -12.41
CA PRO A 92 0.33 -31.21 -13.16
C PRO A 92 -0.01 -31.11 -14.65
N ALA A 93 1.02 -31.08 -15.49
CA ALA A 93 0.90 -31.27 -16.93
C ALA A 93 0.36 -32.68 -17.25
N THR A 94 -0.95 -32.84 -17.25
CA THR A 94 -1.69 -34.03 -17.68
C THR A 94 -3.02 -33.53 -18.24
N THR A 95 -3.39 -33.70 -19.50
CA THR A 95 -3.22 -34.85 -20.39
C THR A 95 -3.34 -34.36 -21.83
N SER A 96 -2.25 -34.39 -22.59
CA SER A 96 -2.27 -34.31 -24.04
C SER A 96 -1.37 -35.39 -24.59
N ASP A 97 -1.74 -36.65 -24.36
CA ASP A 97 -1.18 -37.81 -25.06
C ASP A 97 -2.12 -39.01 -24.91
N THR A 98 -3.17 -39.03 -25.74
CA THR A 98 -3.72 -40.30 -26.24
C THR A 98 -4.22 -40.06 -27.67
N ILE A 99 -3.27 -40.03 -28.61
CA ILE A 99 -3.51 -40.45 -29.98
C ILE A 99 -3.03 -41.90 -30.05
N GLN A 100 -3.97 -42.85 -30.04
CA GLN A 100 -3.98 -44.03 -30.91
C GLN A 100 -5.30 -44.79 -30.75
#